data_AF-A0A6C0KQH1-F1
#
_entry.id   AF-A0A6C0KQH1-F1
#
_cell.length_a   1.000
_cell.length_b   1.000
_cell.length_c   1.000
_cell.angle_alpha   90.00
_cell.angle_beta   90.00
_cell.angle_gamma   90.00
#
_symmetry.space_group_name_H-M   'P 1'
#
loop_
_entity.id
_entity.type
_entity.pdbx_description
1 polymer ?
#
loop_
_entity_poly.entity_id
_entity_poly.type
_entity_poly.pdbx_seq_one_letter_code
_entity_poly.pdbx_strand_id
1 'polypeptide(L)'
;MKTGFLITGLIILLIANLLMVYSHRAGGIEGFAGYFLENAGSSGIGKYKLEPIGAFDDVRVTPNNGVSSWRGTAPNEPLLGPEFQPGPDSLFVFKNNQAKPGCCDSSYASDMGCVCTTPQQRNYINMRGGNRTVEDGV
;
A
#
# COMPACT_ATOMS: atom_id res chain seq x y z
N MET A 1 -20.05 -48.50 30.92
CA MET A 1 -19.87 -47.91 29.57
C MET A 1 -20.11 -46.39 29.52
N LYS A 2 -21.07 -45.81 30.27
CA LYS A 2 -21.36 -44.36 30.24
C LYS A 2 -20.30 -43.47 30.89
N THR A 3 -19.67 -43.92 31.98
CA THR A 3 -18.65 -43.15 32.72
C THR A 3 -17.32 -43.08 31.97
N GLY A 4 -16.88 -44.18 31.36
CA GLY A 4 -15.66 -44.20 30.54
C GLY A 4 -15.75 -43.24 29.35
N PHE A 5 -16.89 -43.21 28.66
CA PHE A 5 -17.12 -42.27 27.56
C PHE A 5 -17.09 -40.79 28.04
N LEU A 6 -17.68 -40.50 29.20
CA LEU A 6 -17.70 -39.17 29.80
C LEU A 6 -16.30 -38.69 30.21
N ILE A 7 -15.52 -39.56 30.86
CA ILE A 7 -14.16 -39.23 31.30
C ILE A 7 -13.25 -39.02 30.09
N THR A 8 -13.30 -39.89 29.09
CA THR A 8 -12.51 -39.74 27.87
C THR A 8 -12.89 -38.47 27.11
N GLY A 9 -14.18 -38.14 27.00
CA GLY A 9 -14.65 -36.91 26.38
C GLY A 9 -14.15 -35.64 27.09
N LEU A 10 -14.21 -35.63 28.43
CA LEU A 10 -13.73 -34.49 29.23
C LEU A 10 -12.21 -34.31 29.14
N ILE A 11 -11.45 -35.41 29.10
CA ILE A 11 -9.99 -35.36 28.93
C ILE A 11 -9.61 -34.80 27.57
N ILE A 12 -10.27 -35.24 26.48
CA ILE A 12 -10.02 -34.72 25.14
C ILE A 12 -10.37 -33.22 25.08
N LEU A 13 -11.48 -32.81 25.68
CA LEU A 13 -11.88 -31.40 25.72
C LEU A 13 -10.86 -30.52 26.45
N LEU A 14 -10.29 -31.02 27.56
CA LEU A 14 -9.25 -30.33 28.32
C LEU A 14 -7.97 -30.18 27.48
N ILE A 15 -7.53 -31.25 26.82
CA ILE A 15 -6.33 -31.25 25.97
C ILE A 15 -6.51 -30.29 24.79
N ALA A 16 -7.68 -30.26 24.15
CA ALA A 16 -7.97 -29.34 23.05
C ALA A 16 -7.91 -27.87 23.50
N ASN A 17 -8.46 -27.54 24.66
CA ASN A 17 -8.38 -26.18 25.21
C ASN A 17 -6.95 -25.78 25.56
N LEU A 18 -6.18 -26.68 26.15
CA LEU A 18 -4.76 -26.44 26.43
C LEU A 18 -3.98 -26.24 25.13
N LEU A 19 -4.22 -27.06 24.10
CA LEU A 19 -3.60 -26.88 22.80
C LEU A 19 -3.98 -25.54 22.17
N MET A 20 -5.22 -25.09 22.25
CA MET A 20 -5.62 -23.78 21.70
C MET A 20 -4.99 -22.59 22.46
N VAL A 21 -4.82 -22.69 23.79
CA VAL A 21 -4.21 -21.63 24.61
C VAL A 21 -2.69 -21.59 24.45
N TYR A 22 -2.04 -22.76 24.39
CA TYR A 22 -0.58 -22.88 24.26
C TYR A 22 -0.09 -23.00 22.82
N SER A 23 -0.99 -23.19 21.86
CA SER A 23 -0.77 -22.90 20.44
C SER A 23 -0.53 -21.40 20.33
N HIS A 24 0.70 -21.01 20.63
CA HIS A 24 1.21 -19.68 20.36
C HIS A 24 0.79 -19.30 18.96
N ARG A 25 0.21 -18.10 18.84
CA ARG A 25 -0.29 -17.53 17.59
C ARG A 25 0.73 -17.77 16.49
N ALA A 26 0.49 -18.78 15.66
CA ALA A 26 0.84 -18.69 14.26
C ALA A 26 -0.15 -17.68 13.63
N GLY A 27 -0.11 -16.44 14.13
CA GLY A 27 -0.36 -15.32 13.25
C GLY A 27 0.71 -15.50 12.20
N GLY A 28 0.30 -16.04 11.05
CA GLY A 28 1.16 -16.11 9.89
C GLY A 28 1.81 -14.74 9.80
N ILE A 29 3.14 -14.73 9.80
CA ILE A 29 3.84 -13.55 9.34
C ILE A 29 3.30 -13.35 7.93
N GLU A 30 2.37 -12.40 7.78
CA GLU A 30 1.89 -11.97 6.47
C GLU A 30 3.17 -11.83 5.63
N GLY A 31 3.25 -12.53 4.48
CA GLY A 31 4.48 -12.71 3.69
C GLY A 31 5.15 -11.43 3.15
N PHE A 32 4.79 -10.28 3.70
CA PHE A 32 5.44 -8.99 3.58
C PHE A 32 6.39 -8.65 4.74
N ALA A 33 6.61 -9.53 5.73
CA ALA A 33 7.68 -9.30 6.69
C ALA A 33 9.00 -9.93 6.22
N GLY A 34 10.02 -9.09 6.02
CA GLY A 34 11.39 -9.45 6.36
C GLY A 34 12.46 -9.32 5.29
N TYR A 35 12.15 -9.41 4.00
CA TYR A 35 13.20 -9.33 2.97
C TYR A 35 13.69 -7.91 2.66
N PHE A 36 13.29 -6.89 3.43
CA PHE A 36 13.62 -5.51 3.09
C PHE A 36 15.13 -5.19 3.18
N LEU A 37 15.92 -6.01 3.88
CA LEU A 37 17.36 -5.75 4.06
C LEU A 37 18.26 -7.01 4.14
N GLU A 38 17.73 -8.22 3.95
CA GLU A 38 18.55 -9.45 4.08
C GLU A 38 19.69 -9.55 3.06
N ASN A 39 19.59 -8.82 1.94
CA ASN A 39 20.66 -8.69 0.94
C ASN A 39 21.17 -7.25 0.81
N ALA A 40 20.89 -6.37 1.77
CA ALA A 40 21.50 -5.04 1.76
C ALA A 40 23.01 -5.22 2.00
N GLY A 41 23.82 -4.83 1.01
CA GLY A 41 25.28 -4.89 1.12
C GLY A 41 25.74 -4.18 2.39
N SER A 42 26.68 -4.79 3.12
CA SER A 42 27.29 -4.17 4.30
C SER A 42 27.90 -2.83 3.86
N SER A 43 27.47 -1.73 4.48
CA SER A 43 28.06 -0.41 4.22
C SER A 43 29.55 -0.36 4.58
N GLY A 44 30.04 -1.31 5.39
CA GLY A 44 31.43 -1.36 5.84
C GLY A 44 31.75 -0.39 7.00
N ILE A 45 30.76 0.33 7.51
CA ILE A 45 30.96 1.50 8.41
C ILE A 45 30.40 1.28 9.83
N GLY A 46 29.98 0.05 10.12
CA GLY A 46 29.50 -0.37 11.44
C GLY A 46 27.98 -0.55 11.53
N LYS A 47 27.55 -1.32 12.51
CA LYS A 47 26.13 -1.60 12.77
C LYS A 47 25.44 -0.29 13.20
N TYR A 48 24.35 0.07 12.52
CA TYR A 48 23.52 1.26 12.79
C TYR A 48 24.09 2.63 12.38
N LYS A 49 25.16 2.67 11.56
CA LYS A 49 25.62 3.92 10.96
C LYS A 49 24.96 4.11 9.59
N LEU A 50 23.94 4.97 9.55
CA LEU A 50 23.32 5.42 8.30
C LEU A 50 24.24 6.49 7.71
N GLU A 51 24.94 6.15 6.63
CA GLU A 51 25.61 7.13 5.79
C GLU A 51 24.82 7.31 4.50
N PRO A 52 24.91 8.49 3.88
CA PRO A 52 24.13 8.76 2.70
C PRO A 52 24.43 7.75 1.59
N ILE A 53 23.41 7.14 0.97
CA ILE A 53 23.56 6.11 -0.08
C ILE A 53 24.21 6.68 -1.34
N GLY A 54 24.19 8.01 -1.52
CA GLY A 54 24.94 8.69 -2.57
C GLY A 54 24.36 10.06 -2.91
N ALA A 55 24.62 10.51 -4.13
CA ALA A 55 24.23 11.84 -4.62
C ALA A 55 22.72 12.11 -4.69
N PHE A 56 21.89 11.09 -4.45
CA PHE A 56 20.43 11.19 -4.47
C PHE A 56 19.79 11.11 -3.09
N ASP A 57 20.59 10.98 -2.03
CA ASP A 57 20.06 11.08 -0.66
C ASP A 57 19.55 12.49 -0.41
N ASP A 58 18.39 12.55 0.25
CA ASP A 58 17.62 13.77 0.55
C ASP A 58 17.24 14.63 -0.68
N VAL A 59 17.40 14.12 -1.91
CA VAL A 59 16.94 14.81 -3.12
C VAL A 59 15.42 14.72 -3.20
N ARG A 60 14.75 15.80 -2.82
CA ARG A 60 13.30 15.94 -2.97
C ARG A 60 12.95 16.67 -4.27
N VAL A 61 12.43 15.93 -5.24
CA VAL A 61 11.83 16.52 -6.45
C VAL A 61 10.43 17.02 -6.08
N THR A 62 10.31 18.31 -5.80
CA THR A 62 9.02 18.94 -5.50
C THR A 62 8.45 19.52 -6.79
N PRO A 63 7.26 19.08 -7.24
CA PRO A 63 6.62 19.65 -8.42
C PRO A 63 6.13 21.07 -8.15
N ASN A 64 6.26 21.95 -9.16
CA ASN A 64 5.81 23.35 -9.11
C ASN A 64 4.29 23.51 -9.25
N ASN A 65 3.50 22.70 -8.54
CA ASN A 65 2.04 22.70 -8.62
C ASN A 65 1.33 23.14 -7.33
N GLY A 66 2.03 23.19 -6.19
CA GLY A 66 1.45 23.56 -4.90
C GLY A 66 0.42 22.58 -4.33
N VAL A 67 0.22 21.41 -4.95
CA VAL A 67 -0.81 20.43 -4.54
C VAL A 67 -0.21 19.21 -3.86
N SER A 68 1.02 18.82 -4.23
CA SER A 68 1.71 17.73 -3.55
C SER A 68 3.21 17.93 -3.57
N SER A 69 3.90 17.37 -2.57
CA SER A 69 5.35 17.46 -2.44
C SER A 69 6.13 16.49 -3.33
N TRP A 70 5.44 15.67 -4.14
CA TRP A 70 6.07 14.54 -4.84
C TRP A 70 5.38 14.04 -6.12
N ARG A 71 4.12 14.45 -6.39
CA ARG A 71 3.40 14.10 -7.62
C ARG A 71 3.04 15.35 -8.41
N GLY A 72 3.38 15.35 -9.69
CA GLY A 72 2.80 16.30 -10.62
C GLY A 72 1.29 16.03 -10.79
N THR A 73 0.54 17.08 -11.05
CA THR A 73 -0.93 17.05 -11.09
C THR A 73 -1.51 17.77 -12.30
N ALA A 74 -0.64 18.15 -13.23
CA ALA A 74 -0.99 18.91 -14.42
C ALA A 74 -1.02 17.99 -15.66
N PRO A 75 -1.83 18.33 -16.67
CA PRO A 75 -2.99 19.23 -16.68
C PRO A 75 -4.29 18.51 -16.27
N ASN A 76 -5.26 19.29 -15.77
CA ASN A 76 -6.62 18.81 -15.54
C ASN A 76 -7.40 18.86 -16.86
N GLU A 77 -7.53 17.71 -17.51
CA GLU A 77 -8.17 17.58 -18.81
C GLU A 77 -9.59 17.02 -18.67
N PRO A 78 -10.52 17.36 -19.58
CA PRO A 78 -11.84 16.78 -19.59
C PRO A 78 -11.77 15.26 -19.83
N LEU A 79 -12.67 14.53 -19.19
CA LEU A 79 -12.81 13.09 -19.42
C LEU A 79 -13.44 12.83 -20.79
N LEU A 80 -13.06 11.71 -21.41
CA LEU A 80 -13.64 11.20 -22.66
C LEU A 80 -15.03 10.57 -22.47
N GLY A 81 -15.47 10.43 -21.22
CA GLY A 81 -16.70 9.77 -20.83
C GLY A 81 -17.14 10.20 -19.43
N PRO A 82 -18.11 9.50 -18.83
CA PRO A 82 -18.61 9.84 -17.50
C PRO A 82 -17.52 9.72 -16.43
N GLU A 83 -17.67 10.47 -15.34
CA GLU A 83 -16.77 10.40 -14.20
C GLU A 83 -16.78 9.00 -13.58
N PHE A 84 -15.60 8.55 -13.16
CA PHE A 84 -15.46 7.27 -12.46
C PHE A 84 -16.20 7.31 -11.12
N GLN A 85 -17.08 6.32 -10.91
CA GLN A 85 -17.75 6.10 -9.63
C GLN A 85 -17.15 4.86 -8.96
N PRO A 86 -16.63 4.96 -7.73
CA PRO A 86 -16.15 3.79 -6.99
C PRO A 86 -17.30 2.80 -6.73
N GLY A 87 -17.10 1.53 -7.09
CA GLY A 87 -18.09 0.47 -6.91
C GLY A 87 -17.50 -0.93 -7.14
N PRO A 88 -18.25 -1.99 -6.82
CA PRO A 88 -17.79 -3.38 -7.01
C PRO A 88 -17.44 -3.69 -8.47
N ASP A 89 -18.11 -3.04 -9.43
CA ASP A 89 -17.88 -3.22 -10.87
C ASP A 89 -16.90 -2.19 -11.47
N SER A 90 -16.15 -1.48 -10.64
CA SER A 90 -15.37 -0.30 -11.05
C SER A 90 -13.87 -0.51 -10.83
N LEU A 91 -13.29 -1.40 -11.65
CA LEU A 91 -11.87 -1.77 -11.58
C LEU A 91 -10.93 -0.73 -12.20
N PHE A 92 -11.42 0.08 -13.15
CA PHE A 92 -10.59 0.96 -13.97
C PHE A 92 -10.89 2.44 -13.71
N VAL A 93 -10.19 3.01 -12.72
CA VAL A 93 -10.33 4.43 -12.32
C VAL A 93 -10.08 5.38 -13.49
N PHE A 94 -9.15 5.04 -14.39
CA PHE A 94 -8.68 5.91 -15.47
C PHE A 94 -9.28 5.60 -16.85
N LYS A 95 -10.29 4.73 -16.94
CA LYS A 95 -10.85 4.26 -18.22
C LYS A 95 -11.24 5.39 -19.17
N ASN A 96 -11.77 6.48 -18.61
CA ASN A 96 -12.30 7.61 -19.37
C ASN A 96 -11.34 8.81 -19.38
N ASN A 97 -10.09 8.64 -18.94
CA ASN A 97 -9.11 9.72 -18.95
C ASN A 97 -8.43 9.81 -20.32
N GLN A 98 -8.02 11.02 -20.68
CA GLN A 98 -7.11 11.20 -21.81
C GLN A 98 -5.71 10.70 -21.44
N ALA A 99 -5.03 10.10 -22.41
CA ALA A 99 -3.61 9.77 -22.33
C ALA A 99 -2.86 10.52 -23.43
N LYS A 100 -1.94 11.41 -23.06
CA LYS A 100 -1.15 12.21 -24.00
C LYS A 100 0.18 12.67 -23.38
N PRO A 101 1.23 12.95 -24.19
CA PRO A 101 2.52 13.41 -23.68
C PRO A 101 2.45 14.68 -22.82
N GLY A 102 1.47 15.54 -23.09
CA GLY A 102 1.23 16.75 -22.30
C GLY A 102 0.84 16.50 -20.84
N CYS A 103 0.56 15.25 -20.44
CA CYS A 103 0.14 14.88 -19.10
C CYS A 103 1.22 14.14 -18.29
N CYS A 104 2.48 14.22 -18.69
CA CYS A 104 3.58 13.44 -18.06
C CYS A 104 4.10 13.93 -16.72
N ASP A 105 3.51 15.00 -16.19
CA ASP A 105 3.62 15.30 -14.77
C ASP A 105 2.82 14.29 -13.92
N SER A 106 1.91 13.53 -14.53
CA SER A 106 1.12 12.48 -13.87
C SER A 106 1.97 11.28 -13.46
N SER A 107 1.67 10.71 -12.29
CA SER A 107 2.28 9.46 -11.80
C SER A 107 1.77 8.19 -12.51
N TYR A 108 0.83 8.32 -13.46
CA TYR A 108 0.20 7.21 -14.15
C TYR A 108 0.42 7.33 -15.65
N ALA A 109 0.73 6.21 -16.31
CA ALA A 109 0.92 6.13 -17.74
C ALA A 109 0.18 4.92 -18.33
N SER A 110 -0.12 5.01 -19.62
CA SER A 110 -0.59 3.92 -20.48
C SER A 110 0.31 3.81 -21.71
N ASP A 111 -0.01 2.86 -22.58
CA ASP A 111 0.59 2.69 -23.91
C ASP A 111 0.52 3.95 -24.80
N MET A 112 -0.45 4.83 -24.57
CA MET A 112 -0.67 6.07 -25.31
C MET A 112 0.02 7.30 -24.67
N GLY A 113 0.78 7.09 -23.59
CA GLY A 113 1.48 8.13 -22.83
C GLY A 113 0.87 8.34 -21.45
N CYS A 114 1.07 9.53 -20.90
CA CYS A 114 0.73 9.80 -19.50
C CYS A 114 -0.75 10.15 -19.32
N VAL A 115 -1.34 9.70 -18.21
CA VAL A 115 -2.78 9.82 -17.93
C VAL A 115 -3.09 11.18 -17.31
N CYS A 116 -3.96 11.96 -17.95
CA CYS A 116 -4.41 13.26 -17.43
C CYS A 116 -5.44 13.03 -16.31
N THR A 117 -4.99 12.97 -15.06
CA THR A 117 -5.86 12.70 -13.90
C THR A 117 -6.71 13.91 -13.51
N THR A 118 -7.87 13.65 -12.92
CA THR A 118 -8.69 14.71 -12.30
C THR A 118 -8.34 14.89 -10.81
N PRO A 119 -8.62 16.07 -10.22
CA PRO A 119 -8.44 16.29 -8.78
C PRO A 119 -9.16 15.26 -7.91
N GLN A 120 -10.38 14.89 -8.29
CA GLN A 120 -11.23 13.92 -7.58
C GLN A 120 -10.59 12.53 -7.57
N GLN A 121 -10.12 12.07 -8.73
CA GLN A 121 -9.42 10.79 -8.84
C GLN A 121 -8.13 10.77 -8.03
N ARG A 122 -7.34 11.86 -8.06
CA ARG A 122 -6.13 11.97 -7.23
C ARG A 122 -6.45 11.90 -5.75
N ASN A 123 -7.49 12.60 -5.31
CA ASN A 123 -7.91 12.59 -3.91
C ASN A 123 -8.36 11.19 -3.47
N TYR A 124 -9.22 10.55 -4.27
CA TYR A 124 -9.69 9.21 -4.01
C TYR A 124 -8.54 8.21 -3.87
N ILE A 125 -7.56 8.25 -4.77
CA ILE A 125 -6.38 7.39 -4.71
C ILE A 125 -5.53 7.70 -3.47
N ASN A 126 -5.31 8.97 -3.16
CA ASN A 126 -4.52 9.37 -2.00
C ASN A 126 -5.11 8.88 -0.67
N MET A 127 -6.43 8.71 -0.60
CA MET A 127 -7.16 8.22 0.59
C MET A 127 -7.35 6.70 0.62
N ARG A 128 -6.97 5.96 -0.44
CA ARG A 128 -7.18 4.51 -0.48
C ARG A 128 -6.27 3.77 0.50
N GLY A 129 -6.78 2.64 1.01
CA GLY A 129 -6.03 1.77 1.92
C GLY A 129 -5.78 2.37 3.30
N GLY A 130 -6.56 3.37 3.71
CA GLY A 130 -6.37 4.08 4.98
C GLY A 130 -5.24 5.11 4.97
N ASN A 131 -4.55 5.29 3.84
CA ASN A 131 -3.46 6.24 3.72
C ASN A 131 -4.00 7.68 3.76
N ARG A 132 -3.34 8.59 4.50
CA ARG A 132 -3.75 10.01 4.63
C ARG A 132 -5.23 10.22 5.00
N THR A 133 -5.83 9.27 5.71
CA THR A 133 -7.23 9.36 6.20
C THR A 133 -7.33 10.08 7.55
N VAL A 134 -6.19 10.38 8.16
CA VAL A 134 -6.01 11.26 9.32
C VAL A 134 -5.05 12.38 8.93
N GLU A 135 -5.10 13.53 9.62
CA GLU A 135 -4.10 14.58 9.42
C GLU A 135 -2.71 14.00 9.73
N ASP A 136 -1.89 13.81 8.70
CA ASP A 136 -0.45 13.69 8.86
C ASP A 136 0.00 15.06 9.36
N GLY A 137 0.18 15.22 10.68
CA GLY A 137 0.47 16.49 11.37
C GLY A 137 1.81 17.13 10.98
N VAL A 138 1.97 17.42 9.69
CA VAL A 138 3.08 18.13 9.05
C VAL A 138 2.62 19.53 8.70
#